data_AF-A0A7C6Y3V5-F1
#
_entry.id   AF-A0A7C6Y3V5-F1
#
_cell.length_a   1.000
_cell.length_b   1.000
_cell.length_c   1.000
_cell.angle_alpha   90.00
_cell.angle_beta   90.00
_cell.angle_gamma   90.00
#
_symmetry.space_group_name_H-M   'P 1'
#
loop_
_entity.id
_entity.type
_entity.pdbx_description
1 polymer ?
#
loop_
_entity_poly.entity_id
_entity_poly.type
_entity_poly.pdbx_seq_one_letter_code
_entity_poly.pdbx_strand_id
1 'polypeptide(L)'
;MEKKYTFAKEAIPRHGEPVADTSHQLFALCQKDGVDHLIYAGFAINMCLLVSPGGMVDMSRRGLLCSAFSDAVTAVENKETAVQELCKQTALWYLSVLFGFVYNTEDFIKAISAS
;
A
#
# COMPACT_ATOMS: atom_id res chain seq x y z
N MET A 1 25.18 -9.50 9.07
CA MET A 1 24.63 -8.43 9.92
C MET A 1 23.12 -8.57 9.88
N GLU A 2 22.48 -8.79 11.02
CA GLU A 2 21.01 -8.94 11.09
C GLU A 2 20.37 -7.56 10.89
N LYS A 3 19.46 -7.44 9.92
CA LYS A 3 18.80 -6.17 9.58
C LYS A 3 17.77 -5.88 10.67
N LYS A 4 17.98 -4.82 11.45
CA LYS A 4 17.05 -4.44 12.52
C LYS A 4 16.00 -3.48 11.97
N TYR A 5 14.77 -3.95 11.76
CA TYR A 5 13.66 -3.09 11.37
C TYR A 5 13.11 -2.37 12.59
N THR A 6 12.75 -1.10 12.39
CA THR A 6 11.97 -0.31 13.34
C THR A 6 10.75 0.22 12.62
N PHE A 7 9.65 0.38 13.36
CA PHE A 7 8.39 0.89 12.82
C PHE A 7 8.03 2.21 13.48
N ALA A 8 7.24 3.04 12.79
CA ALA A 8 6.54 4.13 13.45
C ALA A 8 5.66 3.55 14.57
N LYS A 9 5.47 4.30 15.66
CA LYS A 9 4.80 3.82 16.87
C LYS A 9 3.40 3.25 16.58
N GLU A 10 2.68 3.91 15.68
CA GLU A 10 1.31 3.59 15.26
C GLU A 10 1.23 2.37 14.34
N ALA A 11 2.37 1.95 13.78
CA ALA A 11 2.48 0.85 12.80
C ALA A 11 3.38 -0.29 13.30
N ILE A 12 3.62 -0.37 14.62
CA ILE A 12 4.31 -1.52 15.22
C ILE A 12 3.40 -2.75 15.04
N PRO A 13 3.88 -3.83 14.39
CA PRO A 13 3.10 -5.04 14.21
C PRO A 13 2.68 -5.63 15.56
N ARG A 14 1.43 -6.08 15.65
CA ARG A 14 0.97 -6.83 16.82
C ARG A 14 1.60 -8.21 16.85
N HIS A 15 1.54 -8.86 18.01
CA HIS A 15 2.06 -10.22 18.15
C HIS A 15 1.41 -11.17 17.13
N GLY A 16 2.26 -11.86 16.35
CA GLY A 16 1.82 -12.82 15.33
C GLY A 16 1.48 -12.20 13.97
N GLU A 17 1.44 -10.87 13.84
CA GLU A 17 1.27 -10.23 12.52
C GLU A 17 2.53 -10.42 11.67
N PRO A 18 2.38 -10.86 10.41
CA PRO A 18 3.53 -11.13 9.56
C PRO A 18 4.18 -9.83 9.07
N VAL A 19 5.51 -9.86 8.93
CA VAL A 19 6.31 -8.78 8.33
C VAL A 19 7.04 -9.33 7.11
N ALA A 20 6.98 -8.62 5.99
CA ALA A 20 7.70 -8.96 4.77
C ALA A 20 8.68 -7.83 4.39
N ASP A 21 9.96 -8.17 4.20
CA ASP A 21 10.99 -7.27 3.65
C ASP A 21 11.21 -7.50 2.15
N THR A 22 10.63 -8.58 1.60
CA THR A 22 10.78 -8.94 0.19
C THR A 22 9.45 -9.29 -0.45
N SER A 23 9.40 -9.11 -1.76
CA SER A 23 8.29 -9.51 -2.62
C SER A 23 7.93 -10.99 -2.49
N HIS A 24 8.95 -11.85 -2.35
CA HIS A 24 8.73 -13.28 -2.19
C HIS A 24 8.07 -13.61 -0.85
N GLN A 25 8.47 -12.93 0.23
CA GLN A 25 7.81 -13.09 1.54
C GLN A 25 6.36 -12.60 1.49
N LEU A 26 6.11 -11.41 0.95
CA LEU A 26 4.75 -10.87 0.84
C LEU A 26 3.87 -11.80 -0.02
N PHE A 27 4.35 -12.21 -1.19
CA PHE A 27 3.59 -13.10 -2.07
C PHE A 27 3.32 -14.49 -1.45
N ALA A 28 4.29 -15.04 -0.70
CA ALA A 28 4.10 -16.30 0.01
C ALA A 28 3.03 -16.17 1.11
N LEU A 29 3.00 -15.04 1.82
CA LEU A 29 1.94 -14.75 2.80
C LEU A 29 0.57 -14.68 2.12
N CYS A 30 0.46 -13.94 1.01
CA CYS A 30 -0.78 -13.85 0.24
C CYS A 30 -1.29 -15.23 -0.19
N GLN A 31 -0.42 -16.09 -0.74
CA GLN A 31 -0.81 -17.45 -1.13
C GLN A 31 -1.24 -18.31 0.06
N LYS A 32 -0.50 -18.24 1.17
CA LYS A 32 -0.79 -19.01 2.39
C LYS A 32 -2.14 -18.62 2.99
N ASP A 33 -2.50 -17.33 2.94
CA ASP A 33 -3.73 -16.79 3.52
C ASP A 33 -4.88 -16.65 2.50
N GLY A 34 -4.68 -17.05 1.24
CA GLY A 34 -5.71 -16.97 0.19
C GLY A 34 -6.06 -15.55 -0.24
N VAL A 35 -5.14 -14.59 -0.08
CA VAL A 35 -5.32 -13.18 -0.43
C VAL A 35 -4.95 -12.94 -1.89
N ASP A 36 -5.88 -12.40 -2.67
CA ASP A 36 -5.71 -11.98 -4.06
C ASP A 36 -5.77 -10.44 -4.24
N HIS A 37 -6.19 -9.71 -3.19
CA HIS A 37 -6.36 -8.26 -3.21
C HIS A 37 -5.59 -7.60 -2.06
N LEU A 38 -4.59 -6.78 -2.42
CA LEU A 38 -3.84 -5.93 -1.49
C LEU A 38 -4.38 -4.50 -1.51
N ILE A 39 -4.54 -3.91 -0.32
CA ILE A 39 -4.91 -2.50 -0.15
C ILE A 39 -3.79 -1.78 0.59
N TYR A 40 -3.12 -0.85 -0.09
CA TYR A 40 -1.93 -0.18 0.41
C TYR A 40 -2.25 1.08 1.22
N ALA A 41 -1.49 1.26 2.30
CA ALA A 41 -1.42 2.46 3.13
C ALA A 41 0.05 2.80 3.44
N GLY A 42 0.34 4.03 3.85
CA GLY A 42 1.68 4.48 4.22
C GLY A 42 2.34 5.39 3.19
N PHE A 43 3.65 5.29 3.04
CA PHE A 43 4.45 6.24 2.26
C PHE A 43 5.44 5.54 1.32
N ALA A 44 5.64 5.98 0.06
CA ALA A 44 4.89 6.97 -0.70
C ALA A 44 4.19 6.31 -1.90
N ILE A 45 2.95 6.73 -2.19
CA ILE A 45 2.08 6.13 -3.21
C ILE A 45 2.65 6.21 -4.63
N ASN A 46 3.47 7.23 -4.91
CA ASN A 46 4.17 7.42 -6.17
C ASN A 46 5.60 6.87 -6.17
N MET A 47 6.06 6.24 -5.07
CA MET A 47 7.41 5.70 -4.93
C MET A 47 7.37 4.30 -4.32
N CYS A 48 7.63 4.15 -3.02
CA CYS A 48 7.81 2.83 -2.40
C CYS A 48 6.61 1.92 -2.58
N LEU A 49 5.39 2.43 -2.42
CA LEU A 49 4.18 1.62 -2.60
C LEU A 49 3.99 1.22 -4.07
N LEU A 50 4.55 1.96 -5.03
CA LEU A 50 4.45 1.67 -6.45
C LEU A 50 5.53 0.67 -6.91
N VAL A 51 6.81 0.95 -6.66
CA VAL A 51 7.94 0.29 -7.37
C VAL A 51 8.89 -0.50 -6.48
N SER A 52 8.85 -0.36 -5.16
CA SER A 52 9.74 -1.16 -4.28
C SER A 52 9.35 -2.64 -4.31
N PRO A 53 10.23 -3.55 -3.85
CA PRO A 53 9.83 -4.93 -3.57
C PRO A 53 8.56 -4.99 -2.72
N GLY A 54 7.56 -5.73 -3.18
CA GLY A 54 6.22 -5.77 -2.54
C GLY A 54 5.27 -4.64 -2.95
N GLY A 55 5.73 -3.67 -3.74
CA GLY A 55 4.91 -2.60 -4.30
C GLY A 55 3.99 -3.08 -5.43
N MET A 56 3.09 -2.20 -5.87
CA MET A 56 2.01 -2.54 -6.79
C MET A 56 2.47 -3.03 -8.16
N VAL A 57 3.57 -2.48 -8.71
CA VAL A 57 4.13 -2.94 -9.99
C VAL A 57 4.58 -4.39 -9.90
N ASP A 58 5.13 -4.81 -8.76
CA ASP A 58 5.60 -6.18 -8.56
C ASP A 58 4.43 -7.12 -8.24
N MET A 59 3.55 -6.72 -7.32
CA MET A 59 2.44 -7.58 -6.88
C MET A 59 1.37 -7.77 -7.96
N SER A 60 1.08 -6.74 -8.76
CA SER A 60 0.17 -6.88 -9.91
C SER A 60 0.70 -7.84 -10.99
N ARG A 61 2.02 -7.86 -11.24
CA ARG A 61 2.65 -8.85 -12.14
C ARG A 61 2.54 -10.28 -11.63
N ARG A 62 2.28 -10.45 -10.33
CA ARG A 62 2.02 -11.76 -9.69
C ARG A 62 0.53 -12.09 -9.61
N GLY A 63 -0.33 -11.28 -10.22
CA GLY A 63 -1.77 -11.50 -10.32
C GLY A 63 -2.59 -10.93 -9.17
N LEU A 64 -2.00 -10.12 -8.28
CA LEU A 64 -2.76 -9.49 -7.20
C LEU A 64 -3.41 -8.18 -7.66
N LEU A 65 -4.69 -8.00 -7.32
CA LEU A 65 -5.33 -6.70 -7.41
C LEU A 65 -4.69 -5.76 -6.37
N CYS A 66 -4.39 -4.53 -6.78
CA CYS A 66 -3.66 -3.58 -5.95
C CYS A 66 -4.44 -2.27 -5.82
N SER A 67 -5.09 -2.07 -4.67
CA SER A 67 -5.83 -0.85 -4.33
C SER A 67 -5.06 0.02 -3.32
N ALA A 68 -5.55 1.22 -3.04
CA ALA A 68 -4.99 2.09 -2.02
C ALA A 68 -6.07 2.87 -1.26
N PHE A 69 -5.72 3.37 -0.07
CA PHE A 69 -6.52 4.34 0.66
C PHE A 69 -6.05 5.77 0.35
N SER A 70 -6.95 6.63 -0.13
CA SER A 70 -6.62 8.01 -0.51
C SER A 70 -6.22 8.89 0.67
N ASP A 71 -6.77 8.62 1.84
CA ASP A 71 -6.62 9.32 3.10
C ASP A 71 -5.60 8.67 4.06
N ALA A 72 -5.04 7.52 3.68
CA ALA A 72 -3.98 6.84 4.45
C ALA A 72 -2.68 6.64 3.65
N VAL A 73 -2.45 7.47 2.63
CA VAL A 73 -1.17 7.51 1.90
C VAL A 73 -0.63 8.93 1.77
N THR A 74 0.69 9.01 1.65
CA THR A 74 1.38 10.25 1.23
C THR A 74 2.09 10.05 -0.10
N ALA A 75 2.52 11.14 -0.71
CA ALA A 75 3.35 11.12 -1.92
C ALA A 75 4.63 11.92 -1.69
N VAL A 76 5.66 11.62 -2.47
CA VAL A 76 6.80 12.51 -2.62
C VAL A 76 6.38 13.66 -3.53
N GLU A 77 6.47 14.88 -3.01
CA GLU A 77 6.09 16.12 -3.68
C GLU A 77 7.33 16.99 -3.92
N ASN A 78 7.30 17.82 -4.96
CA ASN A 78 8.28 18.90 -5.14
C ASN A 78 7.73 20.23 -4.60
N LYS A 79 8.51 21.31 -4.73
CA LYS A 79 8.11 22.63 -4.24
C LYS A 79 6.81 23.11 -4.87
N GLU A 80 6.62 22.84 -6.16
CA GLU A 80 5.50 23.29 -6.97
C GLU A 80 4.22 22.49 -6.66
N THR A 81 4.34 21.22 -6.24
CA THR A 81 3.21 20.32 -6.07
C THR A 81 2.78 20.13 -4.62
N ALA A 82 3.66 20.37 -3.65
CA ALA A 82 3.44 20.03 -2.24
C ALA A 82 2.20 20.68 -1.61
N VAL A 83 1.93 21.96 -1.91
CA VAL A 83 0.81 22.70 -1.30
C VAL A 83 -0.54 22.10 -1.68
N GLN A 84 -0.66 21.56 -2.89
CA GLN A 84 -1.90 20.98 -3.43
C GLN A 84 -1.86 19.45 -3.49
N GLU A 85 -0.76 18.82 -3.05
CA GLU A 85 -0.52 17.37 -3.14
C GLU A 85 -0.72 16.82 -4.57
N LEU A 86 -0.27 17.55 -5.60
CA LEU A 86 -0.57 17.19 -6.98
C LEU A 86 0.03 15.85 -7.40
N CYS A 87 1.21 15.47 -6.87
CA CYS A 87 1.76 14.15 -7.16
C CYS A 87 0.93 13.05 -6.50
N LYS A 88 0.42 13.25 -5.28
CA LYS A 88 -0.53 12.32 -4.65
C LYS A 88 -1.80 12.16 -5.49
N GLN A 89 -2.42 13.27 -5.90
CA GLN A 89 -3.65 13.24 -6.70
C GLN A 89 -3.44 12.52 -8.05
N THR A 90 -2.35 12.86 -8.75
CA THR A 90 -1.97 12.20 -10.00
C THR A 90 -1.72 10.71 -9.78
N ALA A 91 -1.09 10.35 -8.66
CA ALA A 91 -0.79 8.97 -8.35
C ALA A 91 -2.04 8.13 -8.08
N LEU A 92 -2.96 8.64 -7.27
CA LEU A 92 -4.23 7.99 -7.01
C LEU A 92 -5.06 7.83 -8.30
N TRP A 93 -5.02 8.82 -9.20
CA TRP A 93 -5.68 8.72 -10.49
C TRP A 93 -5.09 7.63 -11.39
N TYR A 94 -3.78 7.63 -11.67
CA TYR A 94 -3.25 6.61 -12.58
C TYR A 94 -3.39 5.21 -11.96
N LEU A 95 -3.31 5.11 -10.64
CA LEU A 95 -3.42 3.84 -9.93
C LEU A 95 -4.83 3.26 -10.05
N SER A 96 -5.85 4.11 -10.00
CA SER A 96 -7.24 3.69 -10.24
C SER A 96 -7.49 3.17 -11.66
N VAL A 97 -6.65 3.58 -12.62
CA VAL A 97 -6.71 3.13 -14.01
C VAL A 97 -5.91 1.84 -14.23
N LEU A 98 -4.76 1.69 -13.58
CA LEU A 98 -3.79 0.63 -13.90
C LEU A 98 -3.82 -0.57 -12.95
N PHE A 99 -4.21 -0.38 -11.68
CA PHE A 99 -3.97 -1.38 -10.63
C PHE A 99 -5.21 -1.85 -9.89
N GLY A 100 -6.08 -0.93 -9.46
CA GLY A 100 -7.20 -1.30 -8.60
C GLY A 100 -8.04 -0.10 -8.20
N PHE A 101 -8.64 -0.16 -7.02
CA PHE A 101 -9.54 0.88 -6.53
C PHE A 101 -8.84 1.86 -5.57
N VAL A 102 -9.40 3.05 -5.47
CA VAL A 102 -9.03 4.03 -4.45
C VAL A 102 -10.19 4.19 -3.49
N TYR A 103 -9.95 3.86 -2.22
CA TYR A 103 -10.96 3.93 -1.17
C TYR A 103 -10.72 5.14 -0.25
N ASN A 104 -11.77 5.55 0.46
CA ASN A 104 -11.62 6.30 1.70
C ASN A 104 -11.65 5.30 2.88
N THR A 105 -10.82 5.50 3.90
CA THR A 105 -10.75 4.55 5.04
C THR A 105 -12.06 4.45 5.81
N GLU A 106 -12.77 5.57 6.01
CA GLU A 106 -14.02 5.60 6.76
C GLU A 106 -15.10 4.77 6.05
N ASP A 107 -15.28 4.99 4.74
CA ASP A 107 -16.26 4.26 3.94
C ASP A 107 -15.93 2.77 3.86
N PHE A 108 -14.64 2.43 3.71
CA PHE A 108 -14.19 1.04 3.68
C PHE A 108 -14.46 0.33 5.01
N ILE A 109 -14.07 0.93 6.14
CA ILE A 109 -14.30 0.36 7.48
C ILE A 109 -15.79 0.16 7.74
N LYS A 110 -16.64 1.13 7.37
CA LYS A 110 -18.10 1.02 7.47
C LYS A 110 -18.62 -0.16 6.65
N ALA A 111 -18.16 -0.32 5.42
CA ALA A 111 -18.60 -1.40 4.54
C ALA A 111 -18.24 -2.79 5.07
N ILE A 112 -17.00 -3.00 5.52
CA ILE A 112 -16.56 -4.31 6.01
C ILE A 112 -17.11 -4.66 7.39
N SER A 113 -17.48 -3.65 8.20
CA SER A 113 -18.06 -3.88 9.54
C SER A 113 -19.55 -4.26 9.48
N ALA A 114 -20.20 -4.07 8.32
CA ALA A 114 -21.59 -4.45 8.10
C ALA A 114 -21.76 -5.87 7.53
N SER A 115 -20.65 -6.57 7.30
CA SER A 115 -20.59 -7.95 6.79
C SER A 115 -20.44 -8.96 7.92
#